data_AF-A0A679KIH4-F1
#
_entry.id   AF-A0A679KIH4-F1
#
_cell.length_a   1.000
_cell.length_b   1.000
_cell.length_c   1.000
_cell.angle_alpha   90.00
_cell.angle_beta   90.00
_cell.angle_gamma   90.00
#
_symmetry.space_group_name_H-M   'P 1'
#
loop_
_entity.id
_entity.type
_entity.pdbx_description
1 polymer ?
#
loop_
_entity_poly.entity_id
_entity_poly.type
_entity_poly.pdbx_seq_one_letter_code
_entity_poly.pdbx_strand_id
1 'polypeptide(L)'
;MDPATFRFRATARRIALVLAAAALGYRITTVIAALQAGDPSPLLAFPFGAILPAVLLVVLVALPPTRTLEGLLMRTGAMIQLWLIILLPTVALYLALGFPVVFLVVELFETRLPSQIRDPLTRLVVA
;
A
#
# COMPACT_ATOMS: atom_id res chain seq x y z
N MET A 1 17.10 -3.94 27.70
CA MET A 1 17.09 -3.03 26.54
C MET A 1 15.90 -3.42 25.69
N ASP A 2 14.89 -2.56 25.64
CA ASP A 2 13.72 -2.80 24.79
C ASP A 2 14.21 -2.82 23.33
N PRO A 3 13.99 -3.90 22.55
CA PRO A 3 14.48 -3.94 21.16
C PRO A 3 13.86 -2.76 20.40
N ALA A 4 14.69 -1.96 19.73
CA ALA A 4 14.21 -0.81 18.96
C ALA A 4 13.10 -1.27 17.99
N THR A 5 11.87 -0.84 18.25
CA THR A 5 10.71 -1.20 17.41
C THR A 5 10.52 -0.15 16.34
N PHE A 6 10.40 -0.59 15.09
CA PHE A 6 10.17 0.28 13.95
C PHE A 6 8.68 0.58 13.85
N ARG A 7 8.33 1.87 13.92
CA ARG A 7 6.95 2.36 13.93
C ARG A 7 6.74 3.38 12.82
N PHE A 8 5.60 3.29 12.15
CA PHE A 8 5.12 4.42 11.35
C PHE A 8 4.83 5.61 12.24
N ARG A 9 5.28 6.79 11.80
CA ARG A 9 4.85 8.07 12.40
C ARG A 9 3.32 8.15 12.37
N ALA A 10 2.72 8.69 13.43
CA ALA A 10 1.27 8.88 13.51
C ALA A 10 0.73 9.69 12.31
N THR A 11 1.50 10.67 11.84
CA THR A 11 1.19 11.46 10.64
C THR A 11 1.15 10.60 9.38
N ALA A 12 2.13 9.70 9.18
CA ALA A 12 2.17 8.81 8.02
C ALA A 12 0.96 7.87 8.00
N ARG A 13 0.55 7.33 9.17
CA ARG A 13 -0.68 6.53 9.30
C ARG A 13 -1.93 7.31 8.92
N ARG A 14 -2.06 8.56 9.40
CA ARG A 14 -3.21 9.42 9.08
C ARG A 14 -3.25 9.74 7.59
N ILE A 15 -2.13 10.17 7.01
CA ILE A 15 -2.01 10.43 5.57
C ILE A 15 -2.43 9.18 4.79
N ALA A 16 -1.96 8.01 5.22
CA ALA A 16 -2.27 6.78 4.52
C ALA A 16 -3.78 6.47 4.49
N LEU A 17 -4.45 6.61 5.63
CA LEU A 17 -5.90 6.38 5.70
C LEU A 17 -6.69 7.44 4.90
N VAL A 18 -6.27 8.70 4.94
CA VAL A 18 -6.89 9.77 4.15
C VAL A 18 -6.76 9.51 2.65
N LEU A 19 -5.56 9.12 2.19
CA LEU A 19 -5.33 8.76 0.78
C LEU A 19 -6.15 7.54 0.37
N ALA A 20 -6.26 6.53 1.24
CA ALA A 20 -7.10 5.37 0.97
C ALA A 20 -8.59 5.75 0.84
N ALA A 21 -9.09 6.60 1.74
CA ALA A 21 -10.46 7.09 1.68
C ALA A 21 -10.72 7.93 0.41
N ALA A 22 -9.79 8.81 0.03
CA ALA A 22 -9.87 9.58 -1.20
C ALA A 22 -9.88 8.68 -2.45
N ALA A 23 -9.00 7.67 -2.50
CA ALA A 23 -8.93 6.71 -3.59
C ALA A 23 -10.23 5.88 -3.72
N LEU A 24 -10.82 5.47 -2.60
CA LEU A 24 -12.14 4.82 -2.59
C LEU A 24 -13.24 5.76 -3.08
N GLY A 25 -13.25 7.02 -2.63
CA GLY A 25 -14.20 8.04 -3.09
C GLY A 25 -14.13 8.22 -4.61
N TYR A 26 -12.93 8.33 -5.16
CA TYR A 26 -12.70 8.36 -6.61
C TYR A 26 -13.21 7.08 -7.30
N ARG A 27 -13.00 5.90 -6.73
CA ARG A 27 -13.50 4.66 -7.33
C ARG A 27 -15.03 4.60 -7.32
N ILE A 28 -15.68 5.08 -6.27
CA ILE A 28 -17.14 5.15 -6.20
C ILE A 28 -17.69 6.06 -7.32
N THR A 29 -17.10 7.24 -7.54
CA THR A 29 -17.57 8.12 -8.63
C THR A 29 -17.37 7.48 -10.00
N THR A 30 -16.28 6.74 -10.22
CA THR A 30 -16.06 6.01 -11.49
C THR A 30 -17.09 4.91 -11.73
N VAL A 31 -17.48 4.18 -10.69
CA VAL A 31 -18.51 3.14 -10.78
C VAL A 31 -19.89 3.76 -11.05
N ILE A 32 -20.24 4.84 -10.37
CA ILE A 32 -21.51 5.55 -10.60
C ILE A 32 -21.59 6.05 -12.04
N ALA A 33 -20.51 6.66 -12.56
CA ALA A 33 -20.45 7.13 -13.94
C ALA A 33 -20.61 5.99 -14.97
N ALA A 34 -19.97 4.84 -14.73
CA ALA A 34 -20.10 3.67 -15.61
C ALA A 34 -21.52 3.08 -15.58
N LEU A 35 -22.15 3.02 -14.41
CA LEU A 35 -23.54 2.58 -14.27
C LEU A 35 -24.51 3.51 -15.00
N GLN A 36 -24.29 4.83 -14.93
CA GLN A 36 -25.07 5.80 -15.71
C GLN A 36 -24.87 5.64 -17.22
N ALA A 37 -23.69 5.19 -17.65
CA ALA A 37 -23.40 4.83 -19.03
C ALA A 37 -23.95 3.44 -19.45
N GLY A 38 -24.61 2.72 -18.53
CA GLY A 38 -25.20 1.40 -18.79
C GLY A 38 -24.22 0.23 -18.68
N ASP A 39 -23.01 0.43 -18.17
CA ASP A 39 -22.02 -0.63 -17.97
C ASP A 39 -21.97 -1.08 -16.50
N PRO A 40 -22.47 -2.29 -16.16
CA PRO A 40 -22.41 -2.81 -14.79
C PRO A 40 -21.05 -3.41 -14.43
N SER A 41 -20.13 -3.59 -15.39
CA SER A 41 -18.87 -4.32 -15.19
C SER A 41 -18.02 -3.74 -14.04
N PRO A 42 -17.86 -2.41 -13.89
CA PRO A 42 -17.07 -1.83 -12.80
C PRO A 42 -17.67 -2.06 -11.41
N LEU A 43 -19.00 -2.18 -11.31
CA LEU A 43 -19.66 -2.51 -10.05
C LEU A 43 -19.35 -3.95 -9.62
N LEU A 44 -19.36 -4.90 -10.55
CA LEU A 44 -19.06 -6.31 -10.29
C LEU A 44 -17.60 -6.50 -9.84
N ALA A 45 -16.68 -5.71 -10.39
CA ALA A 45 -15.27 -5.75 -10.00
C ALA A 45 -14.97 -4.98 -8.69
N PHE A 46 -15.90 -4.15 -8.21
CA PHE A 46 -15.66 -3.23 -7.09
C PHE A 46 -15.26 -3.91 -5.76
N PRO A 47 -15.87 -5.04 -5.34
CA PRO A 47 -15.49 -5.72 -4.10
C PRO A 47 -14.02 -6.14 -4.07
N PHE A 48 -13.53 -6.74 -5.16
CA PHE A 48 -12.15 -7.24 -5.24
C PHE A 48 -11.15 -6.19 -5.71
N GLY A 49 -11.58 -5.22 -6.52
CA GLY A 49 -10.72 -4.17 -7.08
C GLY A 49 -10.56 -2.93 -6.20
N ALA A 50 -11.42 -2.72 -5.21
CA ALA A 50 -11.36 -1.53 -4.35
C ALA A 50 -11.58 -1.85 -2.87
N ILE A 51 -12.65 -2.58 -2.52
CA ILE A 51 -12.99 -2.84 -1.11
C ILE A 51 -11.93 -3.72 -0.43
N LEU A 52 -11.64 -4.89 -1.00
CA LEU A 52 -10.67 -5.83 -0.43
C LEU A 52 -9.28 -5.18 -0.27
N PRO A 53 -8.71 -4.50 -1.29
CA PRO A 53 -7.45 -3.78 -1.13
C PRO A 53 -7.50 -2.71 -0.04
N ALA A 54 -8.60 -1.96 0.08
CA ALA A 54 -8.73 -0.94 1.12
C ALA A 54 -8.80 -1.54 2.52
N VAL A 55 -9.52 -2.65 2.70
CA VAL A 55 -9.55 -3.40 3.97
C VAL A 55 -8.15 -3.90 4.33
N LEU A 56 -7.43 -4.50 3.38
CA LEU A 56 -6.05 -4.93 3.59
C LEU A 56 -5.14 -3.76 3.98
N LEU A 57 -5.35 -2.58 3.39
CA LEU A 57 -4.59 -1.39 3.73
C LEU A 57 -4.87 -0.93 5.16
N VAL A 58 -6.13 -0.95 5.61
CA VAL A 58 -6.50 -0.67 7.01
C VAL A 58 -5.85 -1.66 7.96
N VAL A 59 -5.90 -2.96 7.64
CA VAL A 59 -5.23 -4.02 8.42
C VAL A 59 -3.72 -3.74 8.48
N LEU A 60 -3.10 -3.46 7.33
CA LEU A 60 -1.70 -3.08 7.26
C LEU A 60 -1.43 -1.79 8.01
N VAL A 61 -2.33 -0.84 8.21
CA VAL A 61 -2.05 0.33 9.08
C VAL A 61 -2.18 -0.04 10.56
N ALA A 62 -3.11 -0.93 10.89
CA ALA A 62 -3.43 -1.33 12.26
C ALA A 62 -2.44 -2.34 12.87
N LEU A 63 -1.70 -3.09 12.05
CA LEU A 63 -0.72 -4.07 12.54
C LEU A 63 0.28 -3.45 13.55
N PRO A 64 0.72 -4.23 14.56
CA PRO A 64 1.70 -3.77 15.55
C PRO A 64 3.03 -3.35 14.89
N PRO A 65 3.88 -2.60 15.61
CA PRO A 65 5.23 -2.25 15.17
C PRO A 65 6.06 -3.47 14.75
N THR A 66 6.91 -3.32 13.74
CA THR A 66 7.82 -4.38 13.32
C THR A 66 9.14 -4.29 14.10
N ARG A 67 9.78 -5.44 14.31
CA ARG A 67 11.11 -5.49 14.96
C ARG A 67 12.26 -5.30 13.98
N THR A 68 11.98 -5.41 12.69
CA THR A 68 12.96 -5.24 11.61
C THR A 68 12.56 -4.08 10.71
N LEU A 69 13.60 -3.46 10.13
CA LEU A 69 13.44 -2.46 9.09
C LEU A 69 12.82 -3.08 7.83
N GLU A 70 13.29 -4.26 7.45
CA GLU A 70 12.75 -5.10 6.37
C GLU A 70 11.22 -5.17 6.42
N GLY A 71 10.68 -5.55 7.58
CA GLY A 71 9.23 -5.70 7.76
C GLY A 71 8.48 -4.38 7.63
N LEU A 72 9.10 -3.25 8.02
CA LEU A 72 8.50 -1.94 7.82
C LEU A 72 8.50 -1.54 6.34
N LEU A 73 9.60 -1.79 5.63
CA LEU A 73 9.71 -1.50 4.20
C LEU A 73 8.78 -2.39 3.37
N MET A 74 8.69 -3.69 3.66
CA MET A 74 7.72 -4.59 3.04
C MET A 74 6.29 -4.09 3.24
N ARG A 75 5.94 -3.73 4.48
CA ARG A 75 4.61 -3.20 4.81
C ARG A 75 4.32 -1.90 4.07
N THR A 76 5.31 -1.01 3.96
CA THR A 76 5.19 0.25 3.21
C THR A 76 4.99 -0.02 1.72
N GLY A 77 5.81 -0.87 1.12
CA GLY A 77 5.71 -1.26 -0.28
C GLY A 77 4.36 -1.92 -0.58
N ALA A 78 3.89 -2.81 0.29
CA ALA A 78 2.58 -3.44 0.16
C ALA A 78 1.44 -2.41 0.22
N MET A 79 1.51 -1.43 1.12
CA MET A 79 0.52 -0.35 1.18
C MET A 79 0.50 0.50 -0.10
N ILE A 80 1.67 0.84 -0.65
CA ILE A 80 1.77 1.56 -1.93
C ILE A 80 1.16 0.72 -3.06
N GLN A 81 1.48 -0.58 -3.12
CA GLN A 81 0.94 -1.49 -4.13
C GLN A 81 -0.60 -1.57 -4.05
N LEU A 82 -1.16 -1.64 -2.83
CA LEU A 82 -2.60 -1.64 -2.62
C LEU A 82 -3.26 -0.33 -3.06
N TRP A 83 -2.64 0.83 -2.82
CA TRP A 83 -3.16 2.09 -3.39
C TRP A 83 -3.15 2.09 -4.91
N LEU A 84 -2.08 1.61 -5.52
CA LEU A 84 -2.00 1.53 -6.98
C LEU A 84 -3.09 0.61 -7.55
N ILE A 85 -3.37 -0.53 -6.90
CA ILE A 85 -4.47 -1.42 -7.28
C ILE A 85 -5.83 -0.69 -7.23
N ILE A 86 -6.08 0.08 -6.17
CA ILE A 86 -7.34 0.84 -6.02
C ILE A 86 -7.44 1.92 -7.09
N LEU A 87 -6.35 2.66 -7.34
CA LEU A 87 -6.33 3.81 -8.26
C LEU A 87 -6.32 3.39 -9.73
N LEU A 88 -5.71 2.26 -10.07
CA LEU A 88 -5.44 1.81 -11.44
C LEU A 88 -6.11 0.46 -11.73
N PRO A 89 -7.46 0.42 -11.82
CA PRO A 89 -8.21 -0.82 -11.94
C PRO A 89 -7.87 -1.64 -13.19
N THR A 90 -7.55 -0.98 -14.31
CA THR A 90 -7.21 -1.63 -15.58
C THR A 90 -5.96 -2.50 -15.47
N VAL A 91 -5.03 -2.15 -14.57
CA VAL A 91 -3.78 -2.89 -14.35
C VAL A 91 -3.72 -3.56 -12.97
N ALA A 92 -4.84 -3.56 -12.23
CA ALA A 92 -4.91 -4.09 -10.87
C ALA A 92 -4.44 -5.55 -10.77
N LEU A 93 -4.77 -6.39 -11.76
CA LEU A 93 -4.33 -7.78 -11.77
C LEU A 93 -2.80 -7.89 -11.90
N TYR A 94 -2.20 -7.15 -12.82
CA TYR A 94 -0.74 -7.11 -13.00
C TYR A 94 -0.05 -6.56 -11.75
N LEU A 95 -0.63 -5.53 -11.12
CA LEU A 95 -0.13 -4.99 -9.87
C LEU A 95 -0.25 -6.00 -8.71
N ALA A 96 -1.33 -6.77 -8.63
CA ALA A 96 -1.46 -7.83 -7.64
C ALA A 96 -0.40 -8.93 -7.86
N LEU A 97 -0.11 -9.30 -9.10
CA LEU A 97 0.99 -10.21 -9.43
C LEU A 97 2.37 -9.60 -9.12
N GLY A 98 2.47 -8.29 -8.92
CA GLY A 98 3.67 -7.57 -8.55
C GLY A 98 4.03 -7.60 -7.06
N PHE A 99 3.20 -8.17 -6.17
CA PHE A 99 3.54 -8.27 -4.74
C PHE A 99 4.88 -9.00 -4.46
N PRO A 100 5.23 -10.10 -5.15
CA PRO A 100 6.56 -10.72 -5.03
C PRO A 100 7.70 -9.80 -5.47
N VAL A 101 7.45 -8.88 -6.41
CA VAL A 101 8.44 -7.88 -6.83
C VAL A 101 8.71 -6.88 -5.72
N VAL A 102 7.67 -6.44 -5.00
CA VAL A 102 7.85 -5.58 -3.81
C VAL A 102 8.75 -6.26 -2.78
N PHE A 103 8.51 -7.55 -2.52
CA PHE A 103 9.38 -8.34 -1.64
C PHE A 103 10.82 -8.36 -2.15
N LEU A 104 11.04 -8.72 -3.42
CA LEU A 104 12.38 -8.79 -4.02
C LEU A 104 13.11 -7.44 -3.99
N VAL A 105 12.40 -6.33 -4.23
CA VAL A 105 12.96 -4.98 -4.20
C VAL A 105 13.42 -4.63 -2.78
N VAL A 106 12.61 -4.95 -1.77
CA VAL A 106 12.99 -4.73 -0.36
C VAL A 106 14.18 -5.61 0.02
N GLU A 107 14.17 -6.88 -0.36
CA GLU A 107 15.27 -7.82 -0.14
C GLU A 107 16.57 -7.31 -0.78
N LEU A 108 16.52 -6.85 -2.03
CA LEU A 108 17.67 -6.30 -2.74
C LEU A 108 18.16 -4.99 -2.10
N PHE A 109 17.22 -4.15 -1.66
CA PHE A 109 17.53 -2.89 -0.96
C PHE A 109 18.26 -3.13 0.36
N GLU A 110 17.93 -4.19 1.08
CA GLU A 110 18.59 -4.48 2.35
C GLU A 110 19.92 -5.22 2.17
N THR A 111 19.97 -6.18 1.24
CA THR A 111 21.11 -7.09 1.08
C THR A 111 22.19 -6.59 0.13
N ARG A 112 21.85 -5.77 -0.88
CA ARG A 112 22.78 -5.37 -1.94
C ARG A 112 23.10 -3.88 -2.00
N LEU A 113 22.31 -3.02 -1.36
CA LEU A 113 22.49 -1.58 -1.45
C LEU A 113 23.51 -1.08 -0.40
N PRO A 114 24.47 -0.22 -0.79
CA PRO A 114 25.43 0.35 0.14
C PRO A 114 24.72 1.15 1.24
N SER A 115 25.20 1.03 2.48
CA SER A 115 24.63 1.72 3.66
C SER A 115 24.50 3.25 3.47
N GLN A 116 25.42 3.85 2.71
CA GLN A 116 25.46 5.27 2.37
C GLN A 116 24.19 5.77 1.65
N ILE A 117 23.53 4.91 0.87
CA ILE A 117 22.31 5.22 0.12
C ILE A 117 21.07 4.74 0.90
N ARG A 118 21.18 3.56 1.54
CA ARG A 118 20.11 2.91 2.28
C ARG A 118 19.64 3.75 3.48
N ASP A 119 20.56 4.25 4.28
CA ASP A 119 20.28 4.89 5.56
C ASP A 119 19.52 6.23 5.44
N PRO A 120 19.81 7.14 4.48
CA PRO A 120 19.01 8.35 4.31
C PRO A 120 17.58 8.08 3.81
N LEU A 121 17.39 7.13 2.89
CA LEU A 121 16.06 6.70 2.44
C LEU A 121 15.24 6.10 3.59
N THR A 122 15.91 5.31 4.44
CA THR A 122 15.30 4.70 5.62
C THR A 122 14.76 5.74 6.60
N ARG A 123 15.51 6.81 6.86
CA ARG A 123 15.10 7.91 7.76
C ARG A 123 13.85 8.66 7.28
N LEU A 124 13.52 8.58 5.99
CA LEU A 124 12.33 9.21 5.44
C LEU A 124 11.05 8.46 5.83
N VAL A 125 11.16 7.15 6.06
CA VAL A 125 10.04 6.25 6.38
C VAL A 125 9.95 5.93 7.87
N VAL A 126 11.11 5.87 8.56
CA VAL A 126 11.22 5.49 9.97
C VAL A 126 11.13 6.71 10.90
N ALA A 127 10.42 6.55 12.02
CA ALA A 127 10.41 7.48 13.14
C ALA A 127 11.56 7.18 14.10
#